data_AF-A0A7S0BUH1-F1
#
_entry.id   AF-A0A7S0BUH1-F1
#
_cell.length_a   1.000
_cell.length_b   1.000
_cell.length_c   1.000
_cell.angle_alpha   90.00
_cell.angle_beta   90.00
_cell.angle_gamma   90.00
#
_symmetry.space_group_name_H-M   'P 1'
#
loop_
_entity.id
_entity.type
_entity.pdbx_description
1 polymer ?
#
loop_
_entity_poly.entity_id
_entity_poly.type
_entity_poly.pdbx_seq_one_letter_code
_entity_poly.pdbx_strand_id
1 'polypeptide(L)'
;YVPSRPFRVNAGTVSAYCMLPGGRTKYLVEQTLGSSALAVSADGTTREVVVGRSKIERRPLILVEFSESASESSRTYGVILQNAETVRLASPDQAEGLTVTSMMPGDRILGTVDNSGRHVGMKIDESILET
;
A
#
# COMPACT_ATOMS: atom_id res chain seq x y z
N TYR A 1 14.18 15.95 11.08
CA TYR A 1 13.08 16.54 10.30
C TYR A 1 13.49 16.61 8.84
N VAL A 2 12.90 15.77 7.99
CA VAL A 2 13.08 15.81 6.53
C VAL A 2 11.81 16.42 5.94
N PRO A 3 11.90 17.53 5.17
CA PRO A 3 10.71 18.15 4.58
C PRO A 3 9.99 17.18 3.63
N SER A 4 8.66 17.13 3.73
CA SER A 4 7.85 16.33 2.83
C SER A 4 8.02 16.84 1.40
N ARG A 5 8.25 15.92 0.47
CA ARG A 5 8.21 16.22 -0.96
C ARG A 5 6.80 15.81 -1.42
N PRO A 6 5.86 16.75 -1.63
CA PRO A 6 4.44 16.43 -1.82
C PRO A 6 4.17 15.58 -3.07
N PHE A 7 5.14 15.48 -3.98
CA PHE A 7 5.09 14.70 -5.22
C PHE A 7 5.81 13.34 -5.14
N ARG A 8 6.33 12.94 -3.97
CA ARG A 8 7.04 11.65 -3.79
C ARG A 8 6.25 10.74 -2.86
N VAL A 9 5.85 9.59 -3.39
CA VAL A 9 5.30 8.49 -2.60
C VAL A 9 6.38 7.42 -2.46
N ASN A 10 6.59 6.95 -1.23
CA ASN A 10 7.36 5.73 -1.01
C ASN A 10 6.43 4.55 -1.23
N ALA A 11 6.84 3.59 -2.05
CA ALA A 11 6.07 2.37 -2.30
C ALA A 11 6.74 1.17 -1.62
N GLY A 12 6.01 0.07 -1.48
CA GLY A 12 6.53 -1.19 -0.94
C GLY A 12 7.52 -1.89 -1.88
N THR A 13 7.61 -3.21 -1.78
CA THR A 13 8.49 -4.01 -2.65
C THR A 13 8.04 -3.99 -4.10
N VAL A 14 8.98 -4.27 -5.02
CA VAL A 14 8.69 -4.38 -6.46
C VAL A 14 7.61 -5.42 -6.79
N SER A 15 7.42 -6.41 -5.92
CA SER A 15 6.39 -7.46 -6.02
C SER A 15 5.02 -7.05 -5.48
N ALA A 16 4.89 -5.92 -4.79
CA ALA A 16 3.59 -5.50 -4.27
C ALA A 16 2.73 -4.90 -5.39
N TYR A 17 1.42 -5.06 -5.27
CA TYR A 17 0.45 -4.44 -6.16
C TYR A 17 0.18 -2.99 -5.76
N CYS A 18 -0.13 -2.15 -6.76
CA CYS A 18 -0.78 -0.87 -6.57
C CYS A 18 -2.14 -0.85 -7.27
N MET A 19 -3.09 -0.14 -6.67
CA MET A 19 -4.41 0.07 -7.26
C MET A 19 -4.34 1.08 -8.41
N LEU A 20 -5.11 0.78 -9.46
CA LEU A 20 -5.38 1.63 -10.60
C LEU A 20 -6.86 2.05 -10.60
N PRO A 21 -7.22 3.10 -11.33
CA PRO A 21 -8.62 3.44 -11.60
C PRO A 21 -9.40 2.26 -12.20
N GLY A 22 -10.69 2.17 -11.83
CA GLY A 22 -11.59 1.11 -12.28
C GLY A 22 -11.40 -0.24 -11.58
N GLY A 23 -10.79 -0.25 -10.38
CA GLY A 23 -10.60 -1.47 -9.58
C GLY A 23 -9.54 -2.42 -10.13
N ARG A 24 -8.70 -1.93 -11.06
CA ARG A 24 -7.57 -2.70 -11.61
C ARG A 24 -6.36 -2.64 -10.68
N THR A 25 -5.45 -3.59 -10.83
CA THR A 25 -4.16 -3.60 -10.13
C THR A 25 -3.00 -3.69 -11.11
N LYS A 26 -1.80 -3.32 -10.65
CA LYS A 26 -0.55 -3.50 -11.38
C LYS A 26 0.57 -3.78 -10.38
N TYR A 27 1.60 -4.54 -10.74
CA TYR A 27 2.77 -4.64 -9.88
C TYR A 27 3.55 -3.32 -9.86
N LEU A 28 4.13 -2.98 -8.72
CA LEU A 28 4.95 -1.78 -8.58
C LEU A 28 6.15 -1.77 -9.52
N VAL A 29 6.73 -2.94 -9.83
CA VAL A 29 7.84 -3.06 -10.81
C VAL A 29 7.44 -2.61 -12.22
N GLU A 30 6.15 -2.70 -12.57
CA GLU A 30 5.65 -2.36 -13.90
C GLU A 30 5.27 -0.87 -14.00
N GLN A 31 5.39 -0.10 -12.92
CA GLN A 31 5.10 1.33 -12.92
C GLN A 31 6.19 2.11 -13.67
N THR A 32 5.76 2.83 -14.71
CA THR A 32 6.63 3.62 -15.58
C THR A 32 6.14 5.06 -15.68
N LEU A 33 6.95 5.94 -16.28
CA LEU A 33 6.51 7.29 -16.64
C LEU A 33 5.20 7.23 -17.43
N GLY A 34 4.20 8.00 -17.00
CA GLY A 34 2.88 8.06 -17.64
C GLY A 34 1.92 6.96 -17.20
N SER A 35 2.35 5.98 -16.39
CA SER A 35 1.42 5.02 -15.79
C SER A 35 0.44 5.75 -14.85
N SER A 36 -0.81 5.29 -14.79
CA SER A 36 -1.76 5.77 -13.79
C SER A 36 -1.60 5.02 -12.48
N ALA A 37 -2.07 5.63 -11.39
CA ALA A 37 -2.22 5.02 -10.08
C ALA A 37 -3.40 5.68 -9.36
N LEU A 38 -3.91 5.02 -8.32
CA LEU A 38 -4.97 5.56 -7.47
C LEU A 38 -4.36 6.15 -6.19
N ALA A 39 -4.59 7.44 -5.96
CA ALA A 39 -4.35 8.06 -4.65
C ALA A 39 -5.63 8.00 -3.82
N VAL A 40 -5.50 7.65 -2.54
CA VAL A 40 -6.61 7.42 -1.62
C VAL A 40 -6.38 8.24 -0.36
N SER A 41 -7.36 9.02 0.08
CA SER A 41 -7.36 9.73 1.36
C SER A 41 -7.95 8.87 2.48
N ALA A 42 -7.73 9.28 3.73
CA ALA A 42 -8.18 8.54 4.91
C ALA A 42 -9.72 8.40 5.01
N ASP A 43 -10.48 9.28 4.36
CA ASP A 43 -11.94 9.21 4.25
C ASP A 43 -12.42 8.27 3.12
N GLY A 44 -11.49 7.65 2.38
CA GLY A 44 -11.79 6.77 1.24
C GLY A 44 -12.00 7.51 -0.09
N THR A 45 -11.91 8.85 -0.12
CA THR A 45 -11.96 9.59 -1.39
C THR A 45 -10.77 9.19 -2.26
N THR A 46 -11.02 8.97 -3.55
CA THR A 46 -9.98 8.54 -4.49
C THR A 46 -9.81 9.53 -5.63
N ARG A 47 -8.58 9.64 -6.14
CA ARG A 47 -8.31 10.32 -7.40
C ARG A 47 -7.27 9.57 -8.21
N GLU A 48 -7.40 9.66 -9.53
CA GLU A 48 -6.34 9.21 -10.43
C GLU A 48 -5.14 10.16 -10.36
N VAL A 49 -3.94 9.57 -10.37
CA VAL A 49 -2.66 10.26 -10.46
C VAL A 49 -1.82 9.65 -11.58
N VAL A 50 -0.96 10.47 -12.18
CA VAL A 50 -0.01 10.03 -13.21
C VAL A 50 1.39 9.95 -12.60
N VAL A 51 2.08 8.84 -12.82
CA VAL A 51 3.45 8.62 -12.37
C VAL A 51 4.42 9.42 -13.23
N GLY A 52 5.04 10.43 -12.64
CA GLY A 52 6.05 11.25 -13.31
C GLY A 52 7.45 10.61 -13.36
N ARG A 53 7.78 9.72 -12.41
CA ARG A 53 9.04 8.96 -12.40
C ARG A 53 8.95 7.82 -11.41
N SER A 54 9.46 6.64 -11.80
CA SER A 54 9.70 5.52 -10.88
C SER A 54 11.19 5.43 -10.56
N LYS A 55 11.54 5.27 -9.28
CA LYS A 55 12.91 5.09 -8.81
C LYS A 55 12.95 3.86 -7.91
N ILE A 56 13.72 2.87 -8.32
CA ILE A 56 13.96 1.67 -7.53
C ILE A 56 15.31 1.86 -6.81
N GLU A 57 15.33 1.65 -5.49
CA GLU A 57 16.55 1.72 -4.69
C GLU A 57 16.64 0.55 -3.71
N ARG A 58 17.87 0.18 -3.34
CA ARG A 58 18.12 -0.82 -2.31
C ARG A 58 18.16 -0.14 -0.95
N ARG A 59 17.35 -0.61 -0.01
CA ARG A 59 17.21 -0.07 1.35
C ARG A 59 16.92 -1.20 2.34
N PRO A 60 17.20 -0.99 3.64
CA PRO A 60 16.64 -1.85 4.68
C PRO A 60 15.11 -1.86 4.57
N LEU A 61 14.53 -3.06 4.68
CA LEU A 61 13.09 -3.28 4.63
C LEU A 61 12.58 -3.70 6.01
N ILE A 62 11.30 -3.52 6.22
CA ILE A 62 10.57 -3.99 7.40
C ILE A 62 9.29 -4.70 6.93
N LEU A 63 8.98 -5.82 7.56
CA LEU A 63 7.70 -6.50 7.41
C LEU A 63 6.74 -5.93 8.45
N VAL A 64 5.59 -5.45 8.00
CA VAL A 64 4.49 -5.01 8.86
C VAL A 64 3.38 -6.04 8.71
N GLU A 65 3.06 -6.72 9.81
CA GLU A 65 1.97 -7.68 9.90
C GLU A 65 0.76 -7.04 10.59
N PHE A 66 -0.44 -7.36 10.12
CA PHE A 66 -1.68 -6.81 10.65
C PHE A 66 -2.83 -7.81 10.51
N SER A 67 -3.82 -7.69 11.38
CA SER A 67 -5.05 -8.47 11.35
C SER A 67 -6.27 -7.56 11.28
N GLU A 68 -7.36 -8.05 10.72
CA GLU A 68 -8.63 -7.31 10.70
C GLU A 68 -9.14 -7.08 12.13
N SER A 69 -9.49 -5.83 12.45
CA SER A 69 -9.92 -5.45 13.80
C SER A 69 -11.28 -6.02 14.20
N ALA A 70 -12.10 -6.46 13.24
CA ALA A 70 -13.50 -6.82 13.43
C ALA A 70 -13.82 -8.31 13.19
N SER A 71 -12.81 -9.14 12.90
CA SER A 71 -13.04 -10.57 12.60
C SER A 71 -12.50 -11.46 13.72
N GLU A 72 -13.26 -12.47 14.13
CA GLU A 72 -12.74 -13.62 14.90
C GLU A 72 -11.80 -14.51 14.05
N SER A 73 -11.66 -14.20 12.75
CA SER A 73 -10.73 -14.88 11.86
C SER A 73 -9.30 -14.40 12.12
N SER A 74 -8.37 -15.34 12.23
CA SER A 74 -6.95 -15.10 12.46
C SER A 74 -6.19 -14.65 11.20
N ARG A 75 -6.88 -14.16 10.17
CA ARG A 75 -6.22 -13.84 8.91
C ARG A 75 -5.24 -12.70 9.12
N THR A 76 -3.98 -13.07 9.01
CA THR A 76 -2.85 -12.16 9.11
C THR A 76 -2.47 -11.74 7.69
N TYR A 77 -2.27 -10.45 7.52
CA TYR A 77 -1.82 -9.82 6.31
C TYR A 77 -0.42 -9.25 6.55
N GLY A 78 0.37 -9.15 5.49
CA GLY A 78 1.72 -8.61 5.57
C GLY A 78 2.00 -7.66 4.42
N VAL A 79 2.72 -6.58 4.71
CA VAL A 79 3.30 -5.71 3.69
C VAL A 79 4.76 -5.45 4.03
N ILE A 80 5.63 -5.60 3.02
CA ILE A 80 7.04 -5.25 3.15
C ILE A 80 7.22 -3.82 2.66
N LEU A 81 7.75 -2.97 3.55
CA LEU A 81 7.96 -1.54 3.33
C LEU A 81 9.42 -1.17 3.53
N GLN A 82 9.83 -0.03 2.99
CA GLN A 82 11.13 0.54 3.32
C GLN A 82 11.15 0.99 4.78
N ASN A 83 12.20 0.63 5.51
CA ASN A 83 12.43 1.10 6.88
C ASN A 83 12.92 2.56 6.86
N ALA A 84 12.00 3.52 6.91
CA ALA A 84 12.31 4.95 6.96
C ALA A 84 11.16 5.79 7.56
N GLU A 85 11.49 6.84 8.31
CA GLU A 85 10.53 7.77 8.94
C GLU A 85 9.55 8.44 7.97
N THR A 86 9.94 8.55 6.70
CA THR A 86 9.11 9.14 5.64
C THR A 86 8.10 8.18 5.03
N VAL A 87 8.11 6.90 5.44
CA VAL A 87 7.10 5.91 5.05
C VAL A 87 6.01 5.93 6.12
N ARG A 88 4.80 6.27 5.69
CA ARG A 88 3.65 6.40 6.57
C ARG A 88 2.47 5.58 6.05
N LEU A 89 1.73 4.99 6.98
CA LEU A 89 0.48 4.29 6.72
C LEU A 89 -0.69 5.16 7.19
N ALA A 90 -1.77 5.18 6.41
CA ALA A 90 -2.99 5.89 6.80
C ALA A 90 -3.53 5.30 8.10
N SER A 91 -3.96 6.16 9.03
CA SER A 91 -4.43 5.75 10.34
C SER A 91 -5.79 6.40 10.63
N PRO A 92 -6.73 5.67 11.27
CA PRO A 92 -7.95 6.28 11.78
C PRO A 92 -7.67 7.22 12.97
N ASP A 93 -6.54 7.05 13.66
CA ASP A 93 -6.23 7.71 14.92
C ASP A 93 -5.29 8.91 14.77
N GLN A 94 -4.57 8.99 13.63
CA GLN A 94 -3.55 10.02 13.39
C GLN A 94 -3.69 10.63 11.99
N ALA A 95 -4.00 11.93 11.92
CA ALA A 95 -4.24 12.64 10.66
C ALA A 95 -3.04 12.62 9.70
N GLU A 96 -1.81 12.67 10.22
CA GLU A 96 -0.60 12.58 9.39
C GLU A 96 -0.22 11.15 8.98
N GLY A 97 -0.92 10.15 9.50
CA GLY A 97 -0.56 8.73 9.38
C GLY A 97 0.59 8.30 10.29
N LEU A 98 0.64 6.99 10.54
CA LEU A 98 1.64 6.33 11.39
C LEU A 98 2.94 6.11 10.64
N THR A 99 4.07 6.49 11.22
CA THR A 99 5.39 6.20 10.62
C THR A 99 5.77 4.75 10.86
N VAL A 100 6.28 4.07 9.83
CA VAL A 100 6.65 2.65 9.95
C VAL A 100 7.71 2.40 11.03
N THR A 101 8.57 3.38 11.29
CA THR A 101 9.63 3.32 12.30
C THR A 101 9.15 3.45 13.75
N SER A 102 7.92 3.95 13.96
CA SER A 102 7.34 4.14 15.29
C SER A 102 6.17 3.21 15.57
N MET A 103 5.84 2.31 14.66
CA MET A 103 4.70 1.39 14.82
C MET A 103 4.94 0.42 15.96
N MET A 104 3.89 0.13 16.70
CA MET A 104 3.86 -0.84 17.78
C MET A 104 2.64 -1.77 17.66
N PRO A 105 2.70 -2.99 18.23
CA PRO A 105 1.53 -3.84 18.34
C PRO A 105 0.35 -3.11 18.99
N GLY A 106 -0.82 -3.18 18.35
CA GLY A 106 -2.03 -2.47 18.77
C GLY A 106 -2.31 -1.19 17.99
N ASP A 107 -1.33 -0.66 17.26
CA ASP A 107 -1.58 0.47 16.35
C ASP A 107 -2.56 0.09 15.24
N ARG A 108 -3.41 1.05 14.85
CA ARG A 108 -4.43 0.85 13.82
C ARG A 108 -4.08 1.60 12.55
N ILE A 109 -4.26 0.89 11.43
CA ILE A 109 -4.09 1.42 10.08
C ILE A 109 -5.39 1.25 9.29
N LEU A 110 -5.55 2.06 8.26
CA LEU A 110 -6.64 1.94 7.29
C LEU A 110 -6.19 1.05 6.14
N GLY A 111 -7.08 0.16 5.70
CA GLY A 111 -6.87 -0.74 4.59
C GLY A 111 -8.18 -1.14 3.93
N THR A 112 -8.09 -1.74 2.76
CA THR A 112 -9.23 -2.36 2.07
C THR A 112 -8.92 -3.82 1.83
N VAL A 113 -9.91 -4.68 2.10
CA VAL A 113 -9.81 -6.11 1.83
C VAL A 113 -10.55 -6.39 0.53
N ASP A 114 -9.85 -6.94 -0.46
CA ASP A 114 -10.45 -7.42 -1.70
C ASP A 114 -10.18 -8.92 -1.82
N ASN A 115 -11.25 -9.72 -1.69
CA ASN A 115 -11.17 -11.19 -1.72
C ASN A 115 -11.18 -11.77 -3.15
N SER A 116 -10.99 -10.94 -4.17
CA SER A 116 -11.03 -11.40 -5.56
C SER A 116 -9.66 -11.75 -6.13
N GLY A 117 -9.65 -12.78 -6.97
CA GLY A 117 -8.49 -13.14 -7.77
C GLY A 117 -8.14 -12.05 -8.79
N ARG A 118 -6.87 -12.00 -9.19
CA ARG A 118 -6.35 -11.05 -10.18
C ARG A 118 -5.77 -11.79 -11.37
N HIS A 119 -6.30 -11.53 -12.56
CA HIS A 119 -5.68 -11.95 -13.82
C HIS A 119 -5.26 -10.73 -14.63
N VAL A 120 -3.95 -10.51 -14.75
CA VAL A 120 -3.36 -9.36 -15.46
C VAL A 120 -3.97 -8.03 -14.97
N GLY A 121 -4.12 -7.90 -13.65
CA GLY A 121 -4.66 -6.71 -13.02
C GLY A 121 -6.18 -6.56 -13.05
N MET A 122 -6.92 -7.46 -13.70
CA MET A 122 -8.38 -7.46 -13.68
C MET A 122 -8.93 -8.33 -12.56
N LYS A 123 -10.03 -7.88 -11.95
CA LYS A 123 -10.78 -8.64 -10.93
C LYS A 123 -11.47 -9.82 -11.61
N ILE A 124 -11.23 -11.02 -11.10
CA ILE A 124 -11.90 -12.25 -11.52
C ILE A 124 -12.35 -13.06 -10.30
N ASP A 125 -13.35 -13.90 -10.51
CA ASP A 125 -13.77 -14.88 -9.51
C ASP A 125 -12.91 -16.14 -9.68
N GLU A 126 -11.88 -16.27 -8.84
CA GLU A 126 -10.92 -17.38 -8.88
C GLU A 126 -10.43 -17.70 -7.47
N SER A 127 -10.21 -18.98 -7.18
CA SER A 127 -9.61 -19.46 -5.94
C SER A 127 -8.09 -19.49 -6.08
N ILE A 128 -7.41 -18.49 -5.53
CA ILE A 128 -5.94 -18.38 -5.51
C ILE A 128 -5.42 -18.70 -4.10
N LEU A 129 -4.41 -19.55 -4.01
CA LEU A 129 -3.62 -19.78 -2.79
C LEU A 129 -2.23 -19.14 -2.98
N GLU A 130 -1.93 -18.11 -2.19
CA GLU A 130 -0.60 -17.50 -2.10
C GLU A 130 0.06 -17.93 -0.78
N THR A 131 1.33 -18.33 -0.84
CA THR A 131 2.11 -18.88 0.30
C THR A 131 3.20 -17.94 0.77
#